data_AF-A0A662IF74-F1
#
_entry.id   AF-A0A662IF74-F1
#
_cell.length_a   1.000
_cell.length_b   1.000
_cell.length_c   1.000
_cell.angle_alpha   90.00
_cell.angle_beta   90.00
_cell.angle_gamma   90.00
#
_symmetry.space_group_name_H-M   'P 1'
#
loop_
_entity.id
_entity.type
_entity.pdbx_description
1 polymer ?
#
loop_
_entity_poly.entity_id
_entity_poly.type
_entity_poly.pdbx_seq_one_letter_code
_entity_poly.pdbx_strand_id
1 'polypeptide(L)'
;MMPARVPSAKLRKAARLLLYRSRSKPGVKGWELAKALGRDYLEVIKALNNTLEVLGLEVVAVDEEGHKLSLEGDLRRALFLVLLKEPPSIQEAKTVGWRIDDLAVLAASLLYLMARGGRAPRSDLMSVLKSRFRYPRLSYVVERLLRLGYLEEEGDQVVIGWRSRVEIDLDKLVGL
;
A
#
# COMPACT_ATOMS: atom_id res chain seq x y z
N MET A 1 13.38 9.07 -25.59
CA MET A 1 12.86 10.45 -25.48
C MET A 1 13.25 10.98 -24.10
N MET A 2 14.08 12.02 -24.01
CA MET A 2 14.42 12.58 -22.71
C MET A 2 13.15 13.22 -22.11
N PRO A 3 12.79 12.94 -20.84
CA PRO A 3 11.62 13.58 -20.24
C PRO A 3 11.80 15.09 -20.25
N ALA A 4 10.71 15.82 -20.50
CA ALA A 4 10.70 17.27 -20.45
C ALA A 4 11.37 17.74 -19.15
N ARG A 5 12.22 18.76 -19.22
CA ARG A 5 13.05 19.19 -18.08
C ARG A 5 12.15 19.76 -16.97
N VAL A 6 11.74 18.91 -16.03
CA VAL A 6 10.90 19.30 -14.90
C VAL A 6 11.70 20.22 -13.98
N PRO A 7 11.16 21.40 -13.60
CA PRO A 7 11.84 22.29 -12.67
C PRO A 7 12.13 21.60 -11.33
N SER A 8 13.36 21.68 -10.84
CA SER A 8 13.79 21.06 -9.58
C SER A 8 12.92 21.45 -8.38
N ALA A 9 12.40 22.68 -8.35
CA ALA A 9 11.47 23.13 -7.31
C ALA A 9 10.15 22.34 -7.29
N LYS A 10 9.60 21.99 -8.47
CA LYS A 10 8.38 21.16 -8.59
C LYS A 10 8.67 19.72 -8.17
N LEU A 11 9.81 19.16 -8.57
CA LEU A 11 10.22 17.81 -8.18
C LEU A 11 10.35 17.69 -6.65
N ARG A 12 11.06 18.62 -6.00
CA ARG A 12 11.17 18.68 -4.53
C ARG A 12 9.83 18.89 -3.84
N LYS A 13 8.89 19.61 -4.46
CA LYS A 13 7.53 19.78 -3.93
C LYS A 13 6.74 18.48 -4.02
N ALA A 14 6.78 17.78 -5.15
CA ALA A 14 6.13 16.48 -5.33
C ALA A 14 6.69 15.44 -4.35
N ALA A 15 8.02 15.36 -4.21
CA ALA A 15 8.67 14.47 -3.24
C ALA A 15 8.18 14.73 -1.81
N ARG A 16 8.11 15.99 -1.39
CA ARG A 16 7.57 16.35 -0.07
C ARG A 16 6.10 15.96 0.07
N LEU A 17 5.26 16.17 -0.94
CA LEU A 17 3.84 15.82 -0.84
C LEU A 17 3.61 14.31 -0.72
N LEU A 18 4.41 13.50 -1.42
CA LEU A 18 4.22 12.05 -1.47
C LEU A 18 4.99 11.27 -0.39
N LEU A 19 6.17 11.75 0.01
CA LEU A 19 7.01 11.07 1.02
C LEU A 19 6.79 11.58 2.44
N TYR A 20 6.29 12.81 2.60
CA TYR A 20 5.96 13.33 3.92
C TYR A 20 4.57 12.85 4.34
N ARG A 21 4.47 12.47 5.62
CA ARG A 21 3.31 11.81 6.25
C ARG A 21 1.95 12.28 5.73
N SER A 22 1.24 11.42 5.02
CA SER A 22 -0.15 11.61 4.63
C SER A 22 -1.10 10.82 5.55
N ARG A 23 -1.83 11.50 6.44
CA ARG A 23 -3.05 11.05 7.16
C ARG A 23 -3.03 9.56 7.61
N SER A 24 -4.20 8.93 7.75
CA SER A 24 -4.38 7.52 8.15
C SER A 24 -4.31 6.55 6.96
N LYS A 25 -4.78 6.96 5.78
CA LYS A 25 -4.54 6.26 4.51
C LYS A 25 -3.35 6.92 3.78
N PRO A 26 -2.29 6.16 3.44
CA PRO A 26 -1.14 6.72 2.73
C PRO A 26 -1.53 7.19 1.32
N GLY A 27 -0.89 8.26 0.84
CA GLY A 27 -1.06 8.82 -0.48
C GLY A 27 -1.73 10.19 -0.54
N VAL A 28 -1.75 10.78 -1.74
CA VAL A 28 -2.31 12.10 -2.05
C VAL A 28 -3.23 11.99 -3.27
N LYS A 29 -4.39 12.65 -3.25
CA LYS A 29 -5.31 12.59 -4.39
C LYS A 29 -4.77 13.38 -5.58
N GLY A 30 -5.01 12.87 -6.80
CA GLY A 30 -4.50 13.47 -8.03
C GLY A 30 -4.93 14.93 -8.22
N TRP A 31 -6.15 15.30 -7.82
CA TRP A 31 -6.60 16.70 -7.87
C TRP A 31 -5.82 17.62 -6.92
N GLU A 32 -5.32 17.10 -5.79
CA GLU A 32 -4.48 17.86 -4.85
C GLU A 32 -3.08 18.06 -5.42
N LEU A 33 -2.53 17.04 -6.07
CA LEU A 33 -1.27 17.13 -6.82
C LEU A 33 -1.39 18.12 -7.98
N ALA A 34 -2.47 18.05 -8.76
CA ALA A 34 -2.74 18.99 -9.85
C ALA A 34 -2.84 20.44 -9.35
N LYS A 35 -3.55 20.66 -8.24
CA LYS A 35 -3.65 21.97 -7.58
C LYS A 35 -2.27 22.48 -7.11
N ALA A 36 -1.42 21.60 -6.59
CA ALA A 36 -0.13 21.97 -6.01
C ALA A 36 1.01 22.10 -7.02
N LEU A 37 1.02 21.31 -8.10
CA LEU A 37 2.11 21.19 -9.08
C LEU A 37 1.79 21.82 -10.44
N GLY A 38 0.51 22.11 -10.70
CA GLY A 38 -0.01 22.70 -11.93
C GLY A 38 -0.57 21.68 -12.91
N ARG A 39 -0.90 22.15 -14.12
CA ARG A 39 -1.54 21.32 -15.17
C ARG A 39 -0.71 20.09 -15.56
N ASP A 40 0.62 20.24 -15.59
CA ASP A 40 1.55 19.17 -15.98
C ASP A 40 2.01 18.30 -14.80
N TYR A 41 1.17 18.14 -13.76
CA TYR A 41 1.57 17.40 -12.56
C TYR A 41 2.01 15.97 -12.86
N LEU A 42 1.39 15.30 -13.85
CA LEU A 42 1.78 13.94 -14.24
C LEU A 42 3.21 13.85 -14.75
N GLU A 43 3.68 14.83 -15.52
CA GLU A 43 5.08 14.87 -15.97
C GLU A 43 6.04 15.07 -14.80
N VAL A 44 5.64 15.87 -13.79
CA VAL A 44 6.39 15.99 -12.54
C VAL A 44 6.43 14.67 -11.77
N ILE A 45 5.31 13.94 -11.73
CA ILE A 45 5.21 12.64 -11.05
C ILE A 45 6.05 11.58 -11.76
N LYS A 46 6.02 11.50 -13.08
CA LYS A 46 6.88 10.59 -13.87
C LYS A 46 8.36 10.90 -13.66
N ALA A 47 8.74 12.18 -13.67
CA ALA A 47 10.12 12.57 -13.37
C ALA A 47 10.53 12.21 -11.94
N LEU A 48 9.63 12.35 -10.96
CA LEU A 48 9.86 11.90 -9.60
C LEU A 48 10.00 10.38 -9.53
N ASN A 49 9.15 9.62 -10.23
CA ASN A 49 9.23 8.17 -10.29
C ASN A 49 10.62 7.70 -10.75
N ASN A 50 11.12 8.27 -11.85
CA ASN A 50 12.47 7.96 -12.35
C ASN A 50 13.57 8.34 -11.35
N THR A 51 13.35 9.38 -10.54
CA THR A 51 14.30 9.80 -9.49
C THR A 51 14.28 8.85 -8.29
N LEU A 52 13.11 8.29 -7.97
CA LEU A 52 12.93 7.37 -6.85
C LEU A 52 13.34 5.94 -7.19
N GLU A 53 13.36 5.59 -8.48
CA GLU A 53 13.71 4.26 -8.96
C GLU A 53 15.10 3.80 -8.49
N VAL A 54 16.09 4.70 -8.46
CA VAL A 54 17.46 4.38 -7.98
C VAL A 54 17.50 4.08 -6.47
N LEU A 55 16.45 4.42 -5.73
CA LEU A 55 16.29 4.13 -4.30
C LEU A 55 15.45 2.87 -4.06
N GLY A 56 15.06 2.13 -5.11
CA GLY A 56 14.16 0.98 -5.00
C GLY A 56 12.72 1.38 -4.68
N LEU A 57 12.32 2.61 -5.00
CA LEU A 57 10.98 3.15 -4.76
C LEU A 57 10.26 3.42 -6.09
N GLU A 58 8.94 3.31 -6.09
CA GLU A 58 8.09 3.65 -7.22
C GLU A 58 6.91 4.53 -6.79
N VAL A 59 6.51 5.47 -7.66
CA VAL A 59 5.25 6.20 -7.51
C VAL A 59 4.18 5.46 -8.31
N VAL A 60 3.13 5.03 -7.62
CA VAL A 60 1.97 4.38 -8.25
C VAL A 60 0.74 5.26 -8.13
N ALA A 61 -0.14 5.17 -9.12
CA ALA A 61 -1.50 5.67 -9.05
C ALA A 61 -2.45 4.48 -8.86
N VAL A 62 -3.44 4.61 -7.99
CA VAL A 62 -4.45 3.57 -7.75
C VAL A 62 -5.87 4.13 -7.75
N ASP A 63 -6.83 3.30 -8.10
CA ASP A 63 -8.26 3.60 -7.98
C ASP A 63 -8.76 3.50 -6.51
N GLU A 64 -10.07 3.53 -6.31
CA GLU A 64 -10.68 3.47 -4.97
C GLU A 64 -10.57 2.05 -4.37
N GLU A 65 -10.52 1.05 -5.24
CA GLU A 65 -10.39 -0.37 -4.94
C GLU A 65 -8.94 -0.80 -4.70
N GLY A 66 -7.96 0.01 -5.11
CA GLY A 66 -6.53 -0.24 -4.94
C GLY A 66 -5.85 -0.88 -6.15
N HIS A 67 -6.50 -0.95 -7.31
CA HIS A 67 -5.86 -1.43 -8.54
C HIS A 67 -4.88 -0.38 -9.08
N LYS A 68 -3.69 -0.83 -9.49
CA LYS A 68 -2.67 0.03 -10.11
C LYS A 68 -3.17 0.53 -11.47
N LEU A 69 -3.05 1.84 -11.68
CA LEU A 69 -3.38 2.55 -12.91
C LEU A 69 -2.09 2.95 -13.64
N SER A 70 -2.14 3.02 -14.97
CA SER A 70 -1.07 3.64 -15.75
C SER A 70 -0.93 5.12 -15.38
N LEU A 71 0.29 5.67 -15.35
CA LEU A 71 0.56 7.10 -15.09
C LEU A 71 0.24 8.00 -16.31
N GLU A 72 -0.88 7.74 -16.97
CA GLU A 72 -1.35 8.42 -18.18
C GLU A 72 -2.86 8.70 -18.08
N GLY A 73 -3.35 9.66 -18.88
CA GLY A 73 -4.77 10.04 -18.89
C GLY A 73 -5.19 10.95 -17.74
N ASP A 74 -6.49 10.98 -17.43
CA ASP A 74 -7.04 11.76 -16.30
C ASP A 74 -6.99 10.96 -15.00
N LEU A 75 -5.99 11.27 -14.18
CA LEU A 75 -5.78 10.63 -12.88
C LEU A 75 -6.17 11.54 -11.72
N ARG A 76 -7.02 12.55 -11.92
CA ARG A 76 -7.40 13.47 -10.84
C ARG A 76 -8.05 12.76 -9.65
N ARG A 77 -8.85 11.71 -9.91
CA ARG A 77 -9.54 10.93 -8.87
C ARG A 77 -8.65 9.85 -8.21
N ALA A 78 -7.57 9.47 -8.88
CA ALA A 78 -6.65 8.45 -8.40
C ALA A 78 -5.94 8.90 -7.12
N LEU A 79 -5.54 7.92 -6.31
CA LEU A 79 -4.65 8.13 -5.18
C LEU A 79 -3.22 7.83 -5.63
N PHE A 80 -2.30 8.75 -5.37
CA PHE A 80 -0.89 8.58 -5.66
C PHE A 80 -0.12 8.29 -4.39
N LEU A 81 0.74 7.28 -4.40
CA LEU A 81 1.56 6.89 -3.26
C LEU A 81 2.91 6.34 -3.72
N VAL A 82 3.85 6.28 -2.78
CA VAL A 82 5.17 5.70 -3.00
C VAL A 82 5.23 4.32 -2.38
N LEU A 83 5.64 3.33 -3.17
CA LEU A 83 5.81 1.94 -2.75
C LEU A 83 7.28 1.51 -2.88
N LEU A 84 7.62 0.43 -2.17
CA LEU A 84 8.85 -0.31 -2.46
C LEU A 84 8.66 -1.08 -3.77
N LYS A 85 9.64 -0.99 -4.67
CA LYS A 85 9.63 -1.70 -5.95
C LYS A 85 9.81 -3.21 -5.76
N GLU A 86 10.49 -3.59 -4.69
CA GLU A 86 10.74 -4.97 -4.29
C GLU A 86 10.36 -5.18 -2.82
N PRO A 87 9.95 -6.41 -2.42
CA PRO A 87 9.68 -6.70 -1.01
C PRO A 87 10.92 -6.39 -0.15
N PRO A 88 10.74 -5.75 1.03
CA PRO A 88 11.87 -5.48 1.90
C PRO A 88 12.49 -6.79 2.39
N SER A 89 13.80 -6.79 2.60
CA SER A 89 14.48 -7.86 3.30
C SER A 89 13.94 -8.01 4.73
N ILE A 90 14.16 -9.19 5.34
CA ILE A 90 13.78 -9.45 6.73
C ILE A 90 14.42 -8.42 7.69
N GLN A 91 15.64 -7.98 7.39
CA GLN A 91 16.34 -7.01 8.23
C GLN A 91 15.72 -5.60 8.10
N GLU A 92 15.41 -5.15 6.89
CA GLU A 92 14.73 -3.86 6.66
C GLU A 92 13.36 -3.82 7.32
N ALA A 93 12.56 -4.88 7.15
CA ALA A 93 11.25 -5.01 7.77
C ALA A 93 11.34 -4.89 9.31
N LYS A 94 12.33 -5.57 9.92
CA LYS A 94 12.58 -5.47 11.37
C LYS A 94 12.95 -4.05 11.80
N THR A 95 13.82 -3.38 11.04
CA THR A 95 14.26 -2.01 11.33
C THR A 95 13.09 -1.02 11.34
N VAL A 96 12.10 -1.20 10.47
CA VAL A 96 10.90 -0.34 10.41
C VAL A 96 9.76 -0.80 11.33
N GLY A 97 10.05 -1.69 12.29
CA GLY A 97 9.11 -2.08 13.34
C GLY A 97 8.14 -3.22 12.96
N TRP A 98 8.43 -3.97 11.89
CA TRP A 98 7.75 -5.24 11.65
C TRP A 98 8.43 -6.39 12.39
N ARG A 99 7.63 -7.37 12.77
CA ARG A 99 8.14 -8.65 13.27
C ARG A 99 7.77 -9.74 12.29
N ILE A 100 8.63 -10.75 12.20
CA ILE A 100 8.39 -11.91 11.33
C ILE A 100 7.04 -12.56 11.67
N ASP A 101 6.73 -12.72 12.97
CA ASP A 101 5.44 -13.26 13.41
C ASP A 101 4.25 -12.41 12.95
N ASP A 102 4.38 -11.08 12.97
CA ASP A 102 3.31 -10.16 12.58
C ASP A 102 3.06 -10.27 11.05
N LEU A 103 4.12 -10.41 10.26
CA LEU A 103 4.06 -10.66 8.81
C LEU A 103 3.47 -12.04 8.50
N ALA A 104 3.80 -13.06 9.29
CA ALA A 104 3.23 -14.40 9.14
C ALA A 104 1.72 -14.42 9.43
N VAL A 105 1.26 -13.67 10.44
CA VAL A 105 -0.17 -13.49 10.72
C VAL A 105 -0.87 -12.76 9.56
N LEU A 106 -0.24 -11.72 8.99
CA LEU A 106 -0.79 -11.04 7.82
C LEU A 106 -0.91 -11.98 6.63
N ALA A 107 0.15 -12.70 6.27
CA ALA A 107 0.15 -13.66 5.17
C ALA A 107 -0.92 -14.75 5.35
N ALA A 108 -0.99 -15.35 6.55
CA ALA A 108 -2.01 -16.36 6.85
C ALA A 108 -3.44 -15.80 6.77
N SER A 109 -3.64 -14.56 7.21
CA SER A 109 -4.94 -13.89 7.12
C SER A 109 -5.35 -13.66 5.66
N LEU A 110 -4.44 -13.12 4.84
CA LEU A 110 -4.72 -12.86 3.43
C LEU A 110 -4.99 -14.14 2.65
N LEU A 111 -4.17 -15.19 2.83
CA LEU A 111 -4.39 -16.50 2.21
C LEU A 111 -5.76 -17.07 2.58
N TYR A 112 -6.14 -16.99 3.84
CA TYR A 112 -7.44 -17.47 4.31
C TYR A 112 -8.61 -16.69 3.70
N LEU A 113 -8.51 -15.36 3.64
CA LEU A 113 -9.53 -14.50 3.05
C LEU A 113 -9.64 -14.73 1.55
N MET A 114 -8.52 -14.83 0.82
CA MET A 114 -8.51 -15.11 -0.62
C MET A 114 -9.17 -16.44 -0.94
N ALA A 115 -8.92 -17.50 -0.14
CA ALA A 115 -9.59 -18.78 -0.28
C ALA A 115 -11.13 -18.73 -0.07
N ARG A 116 -11.66 -17.61 0.43
CA ARG A 116 -13.08 -17.37 0.69
C ARG A 116 -13.65 -16.17 -0.09
N GLY A 117 -13.05 -15.82 -1.21
CA GLY A 117 -13.52 -14.72 -2.06
C GLY A 117 -13.23 -13.33 -1.49
N GLY A 118 -12.19 -13.21 -0.67
CA GLY A 118 -11.69 -11.94 -0.13
C GLY A 118 -12.28 -11.51 1.21
N ARG A 119 -13.14 -12.34 1.83
CA ARG A 119 -13.82 -12.02 3.09
C ARG A 119 -14.16 -13.25 3.95
N ALA A 120 -14.27 -13.07 5.26
CA ALA A 120 -14.75 -14.09 6.18
C ALA A 120 -15.23 -13.51 7.52
N PRO A 121 -16.09 -14.23 8.29
CA PRO A 121 -16.45 -13.82 9.64
C PRO A 121 -15.21 -13.67 10.52
N ARG A 122 -15.17 -12.63 11.37
CA ARG A 122 -14.02 -12.40 12.27
C ARG A 122 -13.74 -13.59 13.19
N SER A 123 -14.80 -14.25 13.67
CA SER A 123 -14.70 -15.46 14.50
C SER A 123 -13.92 -16.58 13.81
N ASP A 124 -14.20 -16.78 12.52
CA ASP A 124 -13.64 -17.87 11.74
C ASP A 124 -12.15 -17.62 11.45
N LEU A 125 -11.82 -16.40 11.01
CA LEU A 125 -10.43 -15.98 10.82
C LEU A 125 -9.63 -16.15 12.13
N MET A 126 -10.17 -15.67 13.24
CA MET A 126 -9.50 -15.79 14.55
C MET A 126 -9.33 -17.25 14.99
N SER A 127 -10.30 -18.11 14.71
CA SER A 127 -10.22 -19.56 15.02
C SER A 127 -9.06 -20.22 14.26
N VAL A 128 -8.96 -19.95 12.95
CA VAL A 128 -7.88 -20.50 12.11
C VAL A 128 -6.52 -19.98 12.57
N LEU A 129 -6.39 -18.68 12.83
CA LEU A 129 -5.12 -18.10 13.29
C LEU A 129 -4.69 -18.65 14.66
N LYS A 130 -5.63 -18.87 15.60
CA LYS A 130 -5.32 -19.45 16.92
C LYS A 130 -4.75 -20.87 16.85
N SER A 131 -5.05 -21.62 15.79
CA SER A 131 -4.46 -22.96 15.60
C SER A 131 -2.96 -22.94 15.28
N ARG A 132 -2.44 -21.79 14.81
CA ARG A 132 -1.04 -21.63 14.36
C ARG A 132 -0.25 -20.62 15.20
N PHE A 133 -0.91 -19.66 15.85
CA PHE A 133 -0.26 -18.55 16.55
C PHE A 133 -0.72 -18.46 18.01
N ARG A 134 0.20 -18.05 18.89
CA ARG A 134 -0.05 -17.95 20.34
C ARG A 134 -0.90 -16.71 20.71
N TYR A 135 -1.85 -16.92 21.62
CA TYR A 135 -2.62 -15.86 22.30
C TYR A 135 -1.83 -15.28 23.50
N PRO A 136 -2.02 -14.00 23.95
CA PRO A 136 -2.93 -12.94 23.49
C PRO A 136 -2.38 -12.04 22.38
N ARG A 137 -1.10 -12.21 22.04
CA ARG A 137 -0.40 -11.41 21.04
C ARG A 137 -1.11 -11.41 19.69
N LEU A 138 -1.69 -12.55 19.28
CA LEU A 138 -2.46 -12.65 18.04
C LEU A 138 -3.53 -11.56 17.91
N SER A 139 -4.32 -11.31 18.96
CA SER A 139 -5.34 -10.25 18.94
C SER A 139 -4.72 -8.88 18.68
N TYR A 140 -3.61 -8.56 19.37
CA TYR A 140 -2.91 -7.30 19.16
C TYR A 140 -2.41 -7.14 17.71
N VAL A 141 -1.91 -8.21 17.10
CA VAL A 141 -1.44 -8.18 15.71
C VAL A 141 -2.61 -7.94 14.76
N VAL A 142 -3.72 -8.66 14.91
CA VAL A 142 -4.92 -8.46 14.07
C VAL A 142 -5.45 -7.03 14.20
N GLU A 143 -5.56 -6.50 15.42
CA GLU A 143 -5.95 -5.10 15.66
C GLU A 143 -4.98 -4.10 15.02
N ARG A 144 -3.68 -4.40 15.06
CA ARG A 144 -2.66 -3.59 14.37
C ARG A 144 -2.87 -3.63 12.86
N LEU A 145 -3.15 -4.79 12.26
CA LEU A 145 -3.35 -4.94 10.81
C LEU A 145 -4.62 -4.21 10.34
N LEU A 146 -5.70 -4.26 11.13
CA LEU A 146 -6.92 -3.47 10.90
C LEU A 146 -6.64 -1.97 10.94
N ARG A 147 -6.01 -1.49 12.03
CA ARG A 147 -5.66 -0.08 12.18
C ARG A 147 -4.74 0.43 11.07
N LEU A 148 -3.82 -0.42 10.60
CA LEU A 148 -2.93 -0.07 9.50
C LEU A 148 -3.62 -0.08 8.14
N GLY A 149 -4.76 -0.77 7.98
CA GLY A 149 -5.51 -0.89 6.72
C GLY A 149 -5.09 -2.06 5.84
N TYR A 150 -4.35 -3.04 6.37
CA TYR A 150 -4.07 -4.30 5.67
C TYR A 150 -5.25 -5.28 5.75
N LEU A 151 -6.03 -5.18 6.82
CA LEU A 151 -7.33 -5.79 6.97
C LEU A 151 -8.35 -4.67 7.17
N GLU A 152 -9.61 -4.91 6.84
CA GLU A 152 -10.71 -4.00 7.11
C GLU A 152 -11.91 -4.78 7.70
N GLU A 153 -12.77 -4.10 8.45
CA GLU A 153 -14.01 -4.67 8.97
C GLU A 153 -15.21 -4.11 8.21
N GLU A 154 -16.08 -5.01 7.74
CA GLU A 154 -17.36 -4.68 7.13
C GLU A 154 -18.46 -5.44 7.89
N GLY A 155 -19.04 -4.78 8.90
CA GLY A 155 -19.98 -5.43 9.81
C GLY A 155 -19.27 -6.48 10.69
N ASP A 156 -19.67 -7.74 10.59
CA ASP A 156 -19.06 -8.88 11.28
C ASP A 156 -17.96 -9.58 10.46
N GLN A 157 -17.75 -9.13 9.21
CA GLN A 157 -16.78 -9.68 8.29
C GLN A 157 -15.45 -8.94 8.40
N VAL A 158 -14.36 -9.69 8.34
CA VAL A 158 -13.04 -9.17 8.00
C VAL A 158 -12.86 -9.35 6.50
N VAL A 159 -12.38 -8.29 5.84
CA VAL A 159 -12.07 -8.27 4.41
C VAL A 159 -10.60 -7.93 4.19
N ILE A 160 -10.09 -8.25 3.00
CA ILE A 160 -8.77 -7.77 2.57
C ILE A 160 -8.80 -6.23 2.58
N GLY A 161 -7.87 -5.62 3.30
CA GLY A 161 -7.81 -4.16 3.42
C GLY A 161 -7.18 -3.52 2.19
N TRP A 162 -7.48 -2.23 1.99
CA TRP A 162 -6.99 -1.48 0.84
C TRP A 162 -5.46 -1.50 0.71
N ARG A 163 -4.70 -1.42 1.82
CA ARG A 163 -3.23 -1.47 1.73
C ARG A 163 -2.71 -2.81 1.26
N SER A 164 -3.38 -3.91 1.58
CA SER A 164 -2.98 -5.23 1.08
C SER A 164 -3.16 -5.32 -0.43
N ARG A 165 -4.22 -4.73 -0.99
CA ARG A 165 -4.43 -4.70 -2.45
C ARG A 165 -3.36 -3.89 -3.19
N VAL A 166 -2.80 -2.88 -2.54
CA VAL A 166 -1.86 -1.93 -3.16
C VAL A 166 -0.40 -2.33 -2.94
N GLU A 167 -0.04 -2.72 -1.71
CA GLU A 167 1.35 -2.97 -1.31
C GLU A 167 1.80 -4.44 -1.47
N ILE A 168 0.86 -5.37 -1.64
CA ILE A 168 1.15 -6.81 -1.69
C ILE A 168 0.71 -7.37 -3.04
N ASP A 169 1.62 -8.12 -3.66
CA ASP A 169 1.30 -8.97 -4.80
C ASP A 169 0.51 -10.19 -4.30
N LEU A 170 -0.82 -10.08 -4.37
CA LEU A 170 -1.72 -11.11 -3.86
C LEU A 170 -1.68 -12.39 -4.71
N ASP A 171 -1.46 -12.26 -6.03
CA ASP A 171 -1.34 -13.41 -6.93
C ASP A 171 -0.09 -14.22 -6.59
N LYS A 172 1.05 -13.53 -6.44
CA LYS A 172 2.29 -14.17 -6.01
C LYS A 172 2.18 -14.81 -4.62
N LEU A 173 1.39 -14.23 -3.72
CA LEU A 173 1.17 -14.78 -2.38
C LEU A 173 0.46 -16.15 -2.42
N VAL A 174 -0.50 -16.34 -3.33
CA VAL A 174 -1.19 -17.64 -3.53
C VAL A 174 -0.45 -18.58 -4.47
N GLY A 175 0.69 -18.16 -5.03
CA GLY A 175 1.51 -18.96 -5.94
C GLY A 175 1.00 -18.99 -7.38
N LEU A 176 0.27 -17.94 -7.79
CA LEU A 176 -0.15 -17.70 -9.17
C LEU A 176 0.85 -16.78 -9.90
#